data_AF-A0A8C9QAU3-F1
#
_entry.id   AF-A0A8C9QAU3-F1
#
_cell.length_a   1.000
_cell.length_b   1.000
_cell.length_c   1.000
_cell.angle_alpha   90.00
_cell.angle_beta   90.00
_cell.angle_gamma   90.00
#
_symmetry.space_group_name_H-M   'P 1'
#
loop_
_entity.id
_entity.type
_entity.pdbx_description
1 polymer ?
#
loop_
_entity_poly.entity_id
_entity_poly.type
_entity_poly.pdbx_seq_one_letter_code
_entity_poly.pdbx_strand_id
1 'polypeptide(L)' 'VVIFSRTRILFACLCLDTLTSVLGFVFYRERINATRELEPVELQNCHLIEGLENGSEDIDILPSGLAFISNVSISRLF' A
#
# COMPACT_ATOMS: atom_id res chain seq x y z
N VAL A 1 35.08 28.02 27.49
CA VAL A 1 34.12 28.02 26.36
C VAL A 1 33.74 26.59 26.00
N VAL A 2 33.14 25.80 26.91
CA VAL A 2 32.54 24.48 26.57
C VAL A 2 31.43 24.15 27.58
N ILE A 3 30.56 25.12 27.85
CA ILE A 3 29.28 24.89 28.53
C ILE A 3 28.22 25.65 27.74
N PHE A 4 28.21 25.45 26.41
CA PHE A 4 27.00 25.76 25.65
C PHE A 4 25.98 24.71 26.10
N SER A 5 25.22 25.09 27.13
CA SER A 5 24.31 24.30 27.97
C SER A 5 23.97 22.92 27.40
N ARG A 6 24.43 21.84 28.06
CA ARG A 6 24.10 20.45 27.70
C ARG A 6 22.59 20.24 27.44
N THR A 7 21.75 20.98 28.15
CA THR A 7 20.29 21.00 27.97
C THR A 7 19.85 21.56 26.62
N ARG A 8 20.52 22.60 26.10
CA ARG A 8 20.25 23.17 24.77
C ARG A 8 20.65 22.23 23.65
N ILE A 9 21.75 21.49 23.80
CA ILE A 9 22.18 20.49 22.82
C ILE A 9 21.21 19.30 22.83
N LEU A 10 20.86 18.78 24.00
CA LEU A 10 19.90 17.68 24.13
C LEU A 10 18.53 18.04 23.53
N PHE A 11 18.05 19.25 23.79
CA PHE A 11 16.81 19.76 23.22
C PHE A 11 16.87 19.83 21.69
N ALA A 12 17.97 20.32 21.11
CA ALA A 12 18.16 20.37 19.67
C ALA A 12 18.15 18.97 19.02
N CYS A 13 18.78 17.98 19.66
CA CYS A 13 18.74 16.59 19.20
C CYS A 13 17.31 16.02 19.18
N LEU A 14 16.58 16.15 20.29
CA LEU A 14 15.19 15.67 20.39
C LEU A 14 14.27 16.32 19.35
N CYS A 15 14.44 17.63 19.11
CA CYS A 15 13.70 18.33 18.07
C CYS A 15 14.03 17.79 16.68
N LEU A 16 15.31 17.53 16.37
CA LEU A 16 15.72 17.00 15.07
C LEU A 16 15.18 15.59 14.84
N ASP A 17 15.23 14.72 15.84
CA ASP A 17 14.71 13.35 15.77
C ASP A 17 13.19 13.31 15.58
N THR A 18 12.48 14.22 16.25
CA THR A 18 11.02 14.33 16.11
C THR A 18 10.66 14.86 14.72
N LEU A 19 11.39 15.86 14.22
CA LEU A 19 11.17 16.43 12.90
C LEU A 19 11.41 15.41 11.79
N THR A 20 12.50 14.65 11.85
CA THR A 20 12.81 13.61 10.86
C THR A 20 11.78 12.48 10.89
N SER A 21 11.32 12.07 12.06
CA SER A 21 10.28 11.06 12.22
C SER A 21 8.94 11.52 11.62
N VAL A 22 8.52 12.75 11.90
CA VAL A 22 7.30 13.34 11.32
C VAL A 22 7.41 13.44 9.80
N LEU A 23 8.54 13.92 9.29
CA LEU A 23 8.78 14.02 7.87
C LEU A 23 8.76 12.64 7.19
N GLY A 24 9.41 11.64 7.81
CA GLY A 24 9.39 10.25 7.33
C GLY A 24 7.98 9.65 7.29
N PHE A 25 7.16 9.94 8.30
CA PHE A 25 5.77 9.50 8.32
C PHE A 25 4.94 10.13 7.19
N VAL A 26 5.11 11.43 6.94
CA VAL A 26 4.43 12.12 5.82
C VAL A 26 4.81 11.48 4.49
N PHE A 27 6.11 11.28 4.24
CA PHE A 27 6.58 10.62 3.01
C PHE A 27 6.05 9.18 2.89
N TYR A 28 5.99 8.43 3.99
CA TYR A 28 5.44 7.08 3.97
C TYR A 28 3.97 7.08 3.55
N ARG A 29 3.15 7.99 4.10
CA ARG A 29 1.73 8.11 3.73
C ARG A 29 1.53 8.48 2.26
N GLU A 30 2.37 9.35 1.72
CA GLU A 30 2.37 9.68 0.29
C GLU A 30 2.75 8.47 -0.56
N ARG A 31 3.80 7.72 -0.19
CA ARG A 31 4.25 6.52 -0.92
C ARG A 31 3.17 5.45 -1.04
N ILE A 32 2.39 5.24 0.02
CA ILE A 32 1.32 4.23 0.01
C ILE A 32 -0.02 4.80 -0.49
N ASN A 33 -0.07 6.06 -0.96
CA ASN A 33 -1.29 6.73 -1.38
C ASN A 33 -2.43 6.65 -0.33
N ALA A 34 -2.11 6.84 0.95
CA ALA A 34 -3.02 6.59 2.08
C ALA A 34 -4.29 7.47 2.10
N THR A 35 -4.31 8.58 1.35
CA THR A 35 -5.42 9.54 1.28
C THR A 35 -6.16 9.48 -0.06
N ARG A 36 -5.82 8.53 -0.93
CA ARG A 36 -6.45 8.41 -2.25
C ARG A 36 -7.86 7.85 -2.11
N GLU A 37 -8.85 8.67 -2.44
CA GLU A 37 -10.24 8.26 -2.60
C GLU A 37 -10.47 7.75 -4.03
N LEU A 38 -11.38 6.78 -4.17
CA LEU A 38 -11.75 6.18 -5.44
C LEU A 38 -13.14 6.66 -5.84
N GLU A 39 -13.22 7.37 -6.97
CA GLU A 39 -14.52 7.63 -7.58
C GLU A 39 -15.08 6.32 -8.17
N PRO A 40 -16.34 5.97 -7.86
CA PRO A 40 -16.95 4.76 -8.40
C PRO A 40 -17.17 4.93 -9.90
N VAL A 41 -16.60 4.02 -10.69
CA VAL A 41 -16.87 3.88 -12.12
C VAL A 41 -17.74 2.65 -12.31
N GLU A 42 -19.02 2.87 -12.58
CA GLU A 42 -19.95 1.77 -12.82
C GLU A 42 -19.75 1.18 -14.22
N LEU A 43 -19.48 -0.12 -14.26
CA LEU A 43 -19.45 -0.92 -15.48
C LEU A 43 -20.77 -1.67 -15.61
N GLN A 44 -21.31 -1.73 -16.83
CA GLN A 44 -22.53 -2.51 -17.08
C GLN A 44 -22.20 -4.00 -17.16
N ASN A 45 -23.07 -4.85 -16.62
CA ASN A 45 -22.99 -6.32 -16.72
C ASN A 45 -21.77 -6.98 -16.02
N CYS A 46 -21.39 -6.50 -14.84
CA CYS A 46 -20.39 -7.15 -14.00
C CYS A 46 -21.02 -8.22 -13.09
N HIS A 47 -20.39 -9.40 -13.01
CA HIS A 47 -20.81 -10.53 -12.18
C HIS A 47 -19.63 -11.04 -11.35
N LEU A 48 -19.91 -11.46 -10.12
CA LEU A 48 -18.93 -12.16 -9.28
C LEU A 48 -18.78 -13.60 -9.78
N ILE A 49 -17.54 -14.08 -9.90
CA ILE A 49 -17.26 -15.47 -10.28
C ILE A 49 -17.36 -16.35 -9.02
N GLU A 50 -18.28 -17.30 -9.02
CA GLU A 50 -18.45 -18.25 -7.92
C GLU A 50 -17.23 -19.18 -7.78
N GLY A 51 -16.80 -19.45 -6.54
CA GLY A 51 -15.64 -20.30 -6.24
C GLY A 51 -14.29 -19.58 -6.21
N LEU A 52 -14.27 -18.25 -6.30
CA LEU A 52 -13.09 -17.38 -6.21
C LEU A 52 -13.09 -16.48 -4.96
N GLU A 53 -13.64 -16.98 -3.85
CA GLU A 53 -13.78 -16.21 -2.60
C GLU A 53 -12.46 -16.01 -1.82
N ASN A 54 -11.45 -16.85 -2.02
CA ASN A 54 -10.19 -16.86 -1.25
C ASN A 54 -9.04 -16.03 -1.88
N GLY A 55 -9.36 -15.07 -2.74
CA GLY A 55 -8.40 -14.16 -3.37
C GLY A 55 -7.98 -14.59 -4.77
N SER A 56 -7.75 -13.58 -5.63
CA SER A 56 -7.28 -13.75 -7.01
C SER A 56 -6.20 -12.72 -7.31
N GLU A 57 -4.97 -13.00 -6.90
CA GLU A 57 -3.87 -12.03 -6.93
C GLU A 57 -3.32 -11.85 -8.35
N ASP A 58 -3.31 -12.90 -9.16
CA ASP A 58 -2.71 -12.90 -10.49
C ASP A 58 -3.60 -13.58 -11.54
N ILE A 59 -3.57 -13.09 -12.77
CA ILE A 59 -4.37 -13.60 -13.90
C ILE A 59 -3.60 -13.52 -15.22
N ASP A 60 -3.53 -14.64 -15.93
CA ASP A 60 -2.94 -14.76 -17.27
C ASP A 60 -3.98 -15.23 -18.29
N ILE A 61 -4.16 -14.48 -19.37
CA ILE A 61 -5.12 -14.80 -20.45
C ILE A 61 -4.34 -15.22 -21.71
N LEU A 62 -4.57 -16.44 -22.18
CA LEU A 62 -3.98 -16.96 -23.40
C LEU A 62 -4.70 -16.43 -24.66
N PRO A 63 -4.02 -16.40 -25.83
CA PRO A 63 -4.65 -16.03 -27.09
C PRO A 63 -5.84 -16.91 -27.51
N SER A 64 -5.96 -18.11 -26.94
CA SER A 64 -7.11 -19.00 -27.14
C SER A 64 -8.37 -18.54 -26.39
N GLY A 65 -8.25 -17.58 -25.47
CA GLY A 65 -9.31 -17.14 -24.57
C GLY A 65 -9.37 -17.88 -23.23
N LEU A 66 -8.42 -18.80 -22.97
CA LEU A 66 -8.28 -19.49 -21.68
C LEU A 66 -7.66 -18.56 -20.64
N ALA A 67 -8.15 -18.56 -19.41
CA ALA A 67 -7.63 -17.73 -18.33
C ALA A 67 -7.12 -18.58 -17.15
N PHE A 68 -5.90 -18.31 -16.72
CA PHE A 68 -5.32 -18.86 -15.49
C PHE A 68 -5.45 -17.83 -14.39
N ILE A 69 -6.10 -18.21 -13.29
CA ILE A 69 -6.25 -17.35 -12.12
C ILE A 69 -5.52 -18.01 -10.96
N SER A 70 -4.60 -17.28 -10.32
CA SER A 70 -3.98 -17.74 -9.08
C SER A 70 -4.93 -17.48 -7.92
N ASN A 71 -5.32 -18.54 -7.21
CA ASN A 71 -6.11 -18.44 -5.98
C ASN A 71 -5.34 -19.11 -4.85
N VAL A 72 -5.45 -18.57 -3.65
CA VAL A 72 -4.82 -19.07 -2.42
C VAL A 72 -5.16 -20.55 -2.16
N SER A 73 -6.30 -21.03 -2.67
CA SER A 73 -6.76 -22.40 -2.40
C SER A 73 -6.78 -23.37 -3.59
N ILE A 74 -6.85 -22.93 -4.86
CA ILE A 74 -6.89 -23.82 -6.05
C ILE A 74 -6.54 -23.04 -7.32
N SER A 75 -5.52 -23.45 -8.08
CA SER A 75 -5.37 -23.02 -9.49
C SER A 75 -6.44 -23.73 -10.32
N ARG A 76 -7.59 -23.08 -10.54
CA ARG A 76 -8.67 -23.61 -11.41
C ARG A 76 -8.49 -23.06 -12.82
N LEU A 77 -8.56 -23.95 -13.80
CA LEU A 77 -8.57 -23.63 -15.22
C LEU A 77 -9.98 -23.21 -15.63
N PHE A 78 -10.12 -22.03 -16.25
CA PHE A 78 -11.32 -21.59 -16.96
C PHE A 78 -11.01 -21.35 -18.43
#